data_AF-A0A414SEB8-F1
#
_entry.id   AF-A0A414SEB8-F1
#
_cell.length_a   1.000
_cell.length_b   1.000
_cell.length_c   1.000
_cell.angle_alpha   90.00
_cell.angle_beta   90.00
_cell.angle_gamma   90.00
#
_symmetry.space_group_name_H-M   'P 1'
#
loop_
_entity.id
_entity.type
_entity.pdbx_description
1 polymer ?
#
loop_
_entity_poly.entity_id
_entity_poly.type
_entity_poly.pdbx_seq_one_letter_code
_entity_poly.pdbx_strand_id
1 'polypeptide(L)'
;MKKKVAIICILVVLIVTGVGVILNKNISYNAFINKHFSQEFLVKSSRVQKEIRTEILENVFDIVNLEKQDVKNIQISDETEEQLLKKVWELEVYIEKVKIDDLSKADQERFLEFKKNSIENLKELYRLIDEYNEKTIQNKNITSNYYFELQRKLTSPIESINGYIMLNELKK
;
A
#
# COMPACT_ATOMS: atom_id res chain seq x y z
N MET A 1 5.66 -38.50 54.09
CA MET A 1 6.53 -37.44 53.51
C MET A 1 6.87 -37.67 52.03
N LYS A 2 7.00 -38.90 51.52
CA LYS A 2 7.39 -39.18 50.11
C LYS A 2 6.38 -38.70 49.04
N LYS A 3 5.07 -38.70 49.30
CA LYS A 3 4.05 -38.25 48.33
C LYS A 3 3.98 -36.72 48.12
N LYS A 4 4.35 -35.92 49.14
CA LYS A 4 4.34 -34.45 49.04
C LYS A 4 5.48 -33.91 48.18
N VAL A 5 6.62 -34.61 48.16
CA VAL A 5 7.80 -34.25 47.33
C VAL A 5 7.52 -34.47 45.84
N ALA A 6 6.83 -35.56 45.48
CA ALA A 6 6.49 -35.87 44.09
C ALA A 6 5.57 -34.81 43.46
N ILE A 7 4.60 -34.28 44.21
CA ILE A 7 3.68 -33.24 43.72
C ILE A 7 4.42 -31.92 43.50
N ILE A 8 5.36 -31.57 44.36
CA ILE A 8 6.19 -30.36 44.21
C ILE A 8 7.11 -30.49 42.98
N CYS A 9 7.70 -31.67 42.73
CA CYS A 9 8.52 -31.89 41.53
C CYS A 9 7.71 -31.78 40.23
N ILE A 10 6.47 -32.27 40.19
CA ILE A 10 5.58 -32.14 39.02
C ILE A 10 5.18 -30.68 38.80
N LEU A 11 4.88 -29.94 39.89
CA LEU A 11 4.58 -28.51 39.81
C LEU A 11 5.77 -27.68 39.32
N VAL A 12 7.00 -27.99 39.77
CA VAL A 12 8.22 -27.31 39.31
C VAL A 12 8.51 -27.66 37.85
N VAL A 13 8.31 -28.91 37.42
CA VAL A 13 8.45 -29.28 35.99
C VAL A 13 7.41 -28.56 35.14
N LEU A 14 6.14 -28.45 35.57
CA LEU A 14 5.10 -27.70 34.87
C LEU A 14 5.39 -26.20 34.80
N ILE A 15 6.01 -25.61 35.83
CA ILE A 15 6.45 -24.22 35.81
C ILE A 15 7.66 -24.07 34.89
N VAL A 16 8.64 -24.98 34.90
CA VAL A 16 9.83 -24.88 34.04
C VAL A 16 9.51 -25.19 32.57
N THR A 17 8.56 -26.09 32.28
CA THR A 17 8.05 -26.33 30.92
C THR A 17 7.01 -25.31 30.48
N GLY A 18 6.27 -24.69 31.41
CA GLY A 18 5.31 -23.61 31.11
C GLY A 18 5.95 -22.23 30.97
N VAL A 19 7.14 -22.02 31.56
CA VAL A 19 7.96 -20.81 31.40
C VAL A 19 8.93 -20.96 30.21
N GLY A 20 9.13 -22.18 29.70
CA GLY A 20 9.81 -22.43 28.44
C GLY A 20 8.91 -22.13 27.24
N VAL A 21 9.20 -21.02 26.54
CA VAL A 21 8.68 -20.65 25.21
C VAL A 21 7.38 -19.83 25.18
N ILE A 22 7.40 -18.64 25.79
CA ILE A 22 6.93 -17.43 25.09
C ILE A 22 8.02 -16.36 25.22
N LEU A 23 9.23 -16.68 24.73
CA LEU A 23 10.08 -15.62 24.19
C LEU A 23 9.39 -15.20 22.90
N ASN A 24 8.46 -14.24 22.98
CA ASN A 24 7.95 -13.57 21.79
C ASN A 24 9.14 -12.82 21.20
N LYS A 25 9.92 -13.51 20.35
CA LYS A 25 11.02 -12.86 19.63
C LYS A 25 10.34 -11.89 18.69
N ASN A 26 10.37 -10.62 19.07
CA ASN A 26 9.89 -9.54 18.22
C ASN A 26 10.40 -9.77 16.80
N ILE A 27 9.49 -9.75 15.84
CA ILE A 27 9.84 -9.84 14.42
C ILE A 27 10.57 -8.54 14.08
N SER A 28 11.66 -8.63 13.31
CA SER A 28 12.33 -7.41 12.84
C SER A 28 11.42 -6.65 11.88
N TYR A 29 11.56 -5.33 11.83
CA TYR A 29 10.79 -4.49 10.92
C TYR A 29 10.79 -4.98 9.47
N ASN A 30 11.95 -5.32 8.92
CA ASN A 30 12.07 -5.77 7.52
C ASN A 30 11.34 -7.10 7.31
N ALA A 31 11.47 -8.05 8.24
CA ALA A 31 10.75 -9.33 8.16
C ALA A 31 9.23 -9.13 8.27
N PHE A 32 8.79 -8.17 9.09
CA PHE A 32 7.39 -7.80 9.22
C PHE A 32 6.82 -7.18 7.94
N ILE A 33 7.49 -6.18 7.37
CA ILE A 33 7.10 -5.57 6.08
C ILE A 33 7.02 -6.63 4.98
N ASN A 34 8.04 -7.47 4.87
CA ASN A 34 8.05 -8.53 3.87
C ASN A 34 6.87 -9.48 4.07
N LYS A 35 6.62 -9.95 5.30
CA LYS A 35 5.52 -10.87 5.58
C LYS A 35 4.14 -10.28 5.22
N HIS A 36 3.92 -9.01 5.52
CA HIS A 36 2.60 -8.40 5.39
C HIS A 36 2.34 -7.74 4.03
N PHE A 37 3.38 -7.30 3.30
CA PHE A 37 3.21 -6.46 2.11
C PHE A 37 3.88 -6.97 0.82
N SER A 38 4.87 -7.88 0.89
CA SER A 38 5.68 -8.28 -0.30
C SER A 38 4.94 -9.05 -1.40
N GLN A 39 3.72 -9.54 -1.15
CA GLN A 39 2.99 -10.34 -2.14
C GLN A 39 1.63 -9.74 -2.45
N GLU A 40 0.63 -9.97 -1.59
CA GLU A 40 -0.74 -9.59 -1.90
C GLU A 40 -0.89 -8.08 -2.10
N PHE A 41 -0.25 -7.29 -1.22
CA PHE A 41 -0.29 -5.83 -1.34
C PHE A 41 0.38 -5.35 -2.62
N LEU A 42 1.61 -5.79 -2.92
CA LEU A 42 2.30 -5.41 -4.17
C LEU A 42 1.50 -5.80 -5.42
N VAL A 43 0.87 -6.98 -5.44
CA VAL A 43 0.00 -7.39 -6.56
C VAL A 43 -1.20 -6.45 -6.70
N LYS A 44 -1.87 -6.12 -5.59
CA LYS A 44 -3.02 -5.21 -5.60
C LYS A 44 -2.62 -3.80 -6.02
N SER A 45 -1.50 -3.28 -5.51
CA SER A 45 -1.03 -1.93 -5.83
C SER A 45 -0.56 -1.83 -7.29
N SER A 46 0.14 -2.85 -7.82
CA SER A 46 0.50 -2.91 -9.23
C SER A 46 -0.72 -2.95 -10.16
N ARG A 47 -1.83 -3.60 -9.74
CA ARG A 47 -3.08 -3.57 -10.52
C ARG A 47 -3.67 -2.16 -10.59
N VAL A 48 -3.71 -1.44 -9.47
CA VAL A 48 -4.15 -0.03 -9.46
C VAL A 48 -3.28 0.81 -10.40
N GLN A 49 -1.95 0.69 -10.32
CA GLN A 49 -1.05 1.43 -11.20
C GLN A 49 -1.27 1.10 -12.68
N LYS A 50 -1.51 -0.18 -13.00
CA LYS A 50 -1.80 -0.62 -14.37
C LYS A 50 -3.11 -0.02 -14.88
N GLU A 51 -4.16 -0.02 -14.08
CA GLU A 51 -5.46 0.52 -14.48
C GLU A 51 -5.41 2.03 -14.66
N ILE A 52 -4.72 2.76 -13.79
CA ILE A 52 -4.44 4.19 -13.99
C ILE A 52 -3.74 4.41 -15.34
N ARG A 53 -2.77 3.56 -15.69
CA ARG A 53 -2.06 3.68 -16.96
C ARG A 53 -3.00 3.46 -18.15
N THR A 54 -3.79 2.39 -18.11
CA THR A 54 -4.66 2.01 -19.23
C THR A 54 -5.87 2.93 -19.37
N GLU A 55 -6.55 3.23 -18.28
CA GLU A 55 -7.83 3.96 -18.31
C GLU A 55 -7.63 5.48 -18.39
N ILE A 56 -6.53 6.01 -17.85
CA ILE A 56 -6.28 7.46 -17.82
C ILE A 56 -5.13 7.85 -18.76
N LEU A 57 -3.94 7.29 -18.54
CA LEU A 57 -2.74 7.80 -19.19
C LEU A 57 -2.67 7.45 -20.69
N GLU A 58 -3.04 6.24 -21.09
CA GLU A 58 -3.07 5.82 -22.49
C GLU A 58 -4.09 6.65 -23.28
N ASN A 59 -5.27 6.92 -22.70
CA ASN A 59 -6.26 7.81 -23.29
C ASN A 59 -5.71 9.23 -23.52
N VAL A 60 -4.99 9.80 -22.53
CA VAL A 60 -4.36 11.12 -22.68
C VAL A 60 -3.22 11.08 -23.70
N PHE A 61 -2.42 10.01 -23.69
CA PHE A 61 -1.31 9.83 -24.64
C PHE A 61 -1.80 9.78 -26.08
N ASP A 62 -2.87 9.05 -26.36
CA ASP A 62 -3.45 8.96 -27.70
C ASP A 62 -3.94 10.31 -28.21
N ILE A 63 -4.46 11.17 -27.33
CA ILE A 63 -4.88 12.54 -27.69
C ILE A 63 -3.67 13.40 -28.05
N VAL A 64 -2.62 13.36 -27.22
CA VAL A 64 -1.37 14.09 -27.47
C VAL A 64 -0.72 13.61 -28.77
N ASN A 65 -0.66 12.29 -28.99
CA ASN A 65 0.07 11.68 -30.09
C ASN A 65 -0.64 11.80 -31.45
N LEU A 66 -1.98 11.76 -31.45
CA LEU A 66 -2.78 11.86 -32.69
C LEU A 66 -3.11 13.31 -33.07
N GLU A 67 -2.60 14.30 -32.34
CA GLU A 67 -2.93 15.73 -32.50
C GLU A 67 -4.44 15.99 -32.60
N LYS A 68 -5.25 15.17 -31.91
CA LYS A 68 -6.72 15.25 -31.99
C LYS A 68 -7.18 16.49 -31.23
N GLN A 69 -7.43 17.58 -31.97
CA GLN A 69 -7.82 18.88 -31.41
C GLN A 69 -9.28 18.96 -30.93
N ASP A 70 -10.09 17.90 -31.08
CA ASP A 70 -11.55 17.97 -30.91
C ASP A 70 -12.13 16.89 -29.97
N VAL A 71 -11.38 16.51 -28.92
CA VAL A 71 -11.87 15.55 -27.92
C VAL A 71 -12.61 16.27 -26.80
N LYS A 72 -13.93 16.42 -26.97
CA LYS A 72 -14.80 17.18 -26.04
C LYS A 72 -14.95 16.54 -24.66
N ASN A 73 -14.63 15.26 -24.50
CA ASN A 73 -14.64 14.59 -23.22
C ASN A 73 -13.51 13.57 -23.13
N ILE A 74 -12.66 13.71 -22.11
CA ILE A 74 -11.55 12.80 -21.83
C ILE A 74 -11.72 12.09 -20.48
N GLN A 75 -12.83 12.32 -19.79
CA GLN A 75 -13.14 11.70 -18.51
C GLN A 75 -13.20 10.18 -18.65
N ILE A 76 -12.78 9.48 -17.61
CA ILE A 76 -13.11 8.07 -17.48
C ILE A 76 -14.60 7.93 -17.14
N SER A 77 -15.18 6.77 -17.42
CA SER A 77 -16.58 6.53 -17.03
C SER A 77 -16.73 6.53 -15.52
N ASP A 78 -17.90 6.94 -15.02
CA ASP A 78 -18.24 6.89 -13.58
C ASP A 78 -18.02 5.47 -13.00
N GLU A 79 -18.32 4.42 -13.78
CA GLU A 79 -18.08 3.03 -13.37
C GLU A 79 -16.58 2.74 -13.22
N THR A 80 -15.76 3.20 -14.17
CA THR A 80 -14.30 3.04 -14.11
C THR A 80 -13.72 3.80 -12.91
N GLU A 81 -14.19 5.03 -12.68
CA GLU A 81 -13.79 5.84 -11.53
C GLU A 81 -14.14 5.12 -10.23
N GLU A 82 -15.40 4.71 -10.03
CA GLU A 82 -15.83 4.01 -8.82
C GLU A 82 -14.99 2.75 -8.56
N GLN A 83 -14.72 1.97 -9.61
CA GLN A 83 -13.88 0.78 -9.50
C GLN A 83 -12.44 1.09 -9.11
N LEU A 84 -11.83 2.12 -9.69
CA LEU A 84 -10.48 2.58 -9.35
C LEU A 84 -10.41 3.05 -7.90
N LEU A 85 -11.33 3.94 -7.50
CA LEU A 85 -11.40 4.48 -6.14
C LEU A 85 -11.61 3.37 -5.11
N LYS A 86 -12.46 2.39 -5.42
CA LYS A 86 -12.65 1.21 -4.57
C LYS A 86 -11.36 0.40 -4.40
N LYS A 87 -10.56 0.23 -5.46
CA LYS A 87 -9.28 -0.50 -5.36
C LYS A 87 -8.24 0.26 -4.55
N VAL A 88 -8.20 1.60 -4.67
CA VAL A 88 -7.37 2.45 -3.80
C VAL A 88 -7.80 2.31 -2.34
N TRP A 89 -9.12 2.27 -2.08
CA TRP A 89 -9.68 2.04 -0.76
C TRP A 89 -9.30 0.68 -0.18
N GLU A 90 -9.33 -0.37 -0.98
CA GLU A 90 -8.92 -1.70 -0.55
C GLU A 90 -7.45 -1.73 -0.10
N LEU A 91 -6.55 -0.95 -0.72
CA LEU A 91 -5.16 -0.81 -0.29
C LEU A 91 -5.05 -0.05 1.04
N GLU A 92 -5.84 1.01 1.21
CA GLU A 92 -5.90 1.80 2.45
C GLU A 92 -6.32 0.90 3.61
N VAL A 93 -7.44 0.19 3.45
CA VAL A 93 -7.98 -0.77 4.41
C VAL A 93 -6.99 -1.89 4.70
N TYR A 94 -6.25 -2.36 3.69
CA TYR A 94 -5.21 -3.38 3.87
C TYR A 94 -4.15 -2.88 4.85
N ILE A 95 -3.59 -1.70 4.62
CA ILE A 95 -2.56 -1.09 5.49
C ILE A 95 -3.12 -0.88 6.90
N GLU A 96 -4.35 -0.40 7.02
CA GLU A 96 -4.95 -0.08 8.31
C GLU A 96 -5.15 -1.29 9.23
N LYS A 97 -5.51 -2.44 8.65
CA LYS A 97 -5.82 -3.68 9.39
C LYS A 97 -4.59 -4.43 9.91
N VAL A 98 -3.39 -4.06 9.48
CA VAL A 98 -2.16 -4.73 9.91
C VAL A 98 -1.90 -4.44 11.39
N LYS A 99 -1.88 -5.51 12.20
CA LYS A 99 -1.58 -5.46 13.64
C LYS A 99 -0.07 -5.48 13.86
N ILE A 100 0.42 -4.71 14.83
CA ILE A 100 1.85 -4.49 15.10
C ILE A 100 2.32 -5.06 16.44
N ASP A 101 1.50 -5.91 17.05
CA ASP A 101 1.75 -6.44 18.40
C ASP A 101 3.04 -7.30 18.47
N ASP A 102 3.47 -7.84 17.33
CA ASP A 102 4.68 -8.66 17.18
C ASP A 102 5.97 -7.86 16.97
N LEU A 103 5.89 -6.52 16.91
CA LEU A 103 7.03 -5.63 16.71
C LEU A 103 7.58 -5.08 18.04
N SER A 104 8.88 -4.80 18.06
CA SER A 104 9.50 -4.01 19.14
C SER A 104 8.94 -2.58 19.15
N LYS A 105 8.99 -1.85 20.28
CA LYS A 105 8.51 -0.45 20.33
C LYS A 105 9.16 0.44 19.26
N ALA A 106 10.47 0.30 19.04
CA ALA A 106 11.17 1.05 18.02
C ALA A 106 10.70 0.70 16.60
N ASP A 107 10.42 -0.58 16.33
CA ASP A 107 9.90 -1.01 15.02
C ASP A 107 8.41 -0.68 14.83
N GLN A 108 7.63 -0.58 15.92
CA GLN A 108 6.26 -0.07 15.88
C GLN A 108 6.24 1.40 15.44
N GLU A 109 7.11 2.24 15.99
CA GLU A 109 7.24 3.65 15.57
C GLU A 109 7.57 3.76 14.08
N ARG A 110 8.53 2.95 13.60
CA ARG A 110 8.89 2.88 12.17
C ARG A 110 7.72 2.44 11.30
N PHE A 111 6.93 1.47 11.77
CA PHE A 111 5.74 1.03 11.04
C PHE A 111 4.65 2.09 11.03
N LEU A 112 4.43 2.80 12.14
CA LEU A 112 3.44 3.87 12.20
C LEU A 112 3.79 5.02 11.25
N GLU A 113 5.07 5.32 11.07
CA GLU A 113 5.54 6.27 10.05
C GLU A 113 5.25 5.75 8.63
N PHE A 114 5.61 4.50 8.32
CA PHE A 114 5.29 3.89 7.03
C PHE A 114 3.78 3.89 6.75
N LYS A 115 2.97 3.52 7.75
CA LYS A 115 1.51 3.52 7.68
C LYS A 115 1.01 4.92 7.35
N LYS A 116 1.40 5.93 8.13
CA LYS A 116 1.00 7.32 7.91
C LYS A 116 1.32 7.79 6.49
N ASN A 117 2.56 7.65 6.06
CA ASN A 117 3.01 8.12 4.75
C ASN A 117 2.29 7.37 3.60
N SER A 118 2.03 6.07 3.78
CA SER A 118 1.31 5.29 2.77
C SER A 118 -0.16 5.71 2.66
N ILE A 119 -0.82 5.99 3.78
CA ILE A 119 -2.19 6.49 3.79
C ILE A 119 -2.27 7.90 3.17
N GLU A 120 -1.30 8.78 3.45
CA GLU A 120 -1.22 10.10 2.81
C GLU A 120 -1.04 9.99 1.29
N ASN A 121 -0.18 9.07 0.82
CA ASN A 121 -0.03 8.79 -0.61
C ASN A 121 -1.33 8.28 -1.24
N LEU A 122 -2.05 7.35 -0.59
CA LEU A 122 -3.31 6.86 -1.14
C LEU A 122 -4.38 7.95 -1.19
N LYS A 123 -4.48 8.81 -0.17
CA LYS A 123 -5.35 10.00 -0.15
C LYS A 123 -5.04 10.98 -1.26
N GLU A 124 -3.75 11.22 -1.53
CA GLU A 124 -3.33 12.03 -2.66
C GLU A 124 -3.77 11.39 -3.99
N LEU A 125 -3.66 10.07 -4.12
CA LEU A 125 -4.11 9.37 -5.33
C LEU A 125 -5.63 9.51 -5.55
N TYR A 126 -6.45 9.40 -4.51
CA TYR A 126 -7.89 9.69 -4.61
C TYR A 126 -8.14 11.07 -5.18
N ARG A 127 -7.52 12.09 -4.56
CA ARG A 127 -7.68 13.48 -4.99
C ARG A 127 -7.27 13.67 -6.44
N LEU A 128 -6.20 13.02 -6.89
CA LEU A 128 -5.73 13.15 -8.27
C LEU A 128 -6.64 12.46 -9.29
N ILE A 129 -7.27 11.32 -8.94
CA ILE A 129 -8.25 10.65 -9.80
C ILE A 129 -9.52 11.50 -9.91
N ASP A 130 -10.03 11.97 -8.76
CA ASP A 130 -11.20 12.84 -8.67
C ASP A 130 -10.98 14.15 -9.43
N GLU A 131 -9.84 14.83 -9.21
CA GLU A 131 -9.49 16.05 -9.94
C GLU A 131 -9.34 15.82 -11.45
N TYR A 132 -8.88 14.65 -11.88
CA TYR A 132 -8.82 14.32 -13.30
C TYR A 132 -10.23 14.21 -13.91
N ASN A 133 -11.18 13.61 -13.18
CA ASN A 133 -12.54 13.44 -13.66
C ASN A 133 -13.36 14.74 -13.55
N GLU A 134 -13.20 15.52 -12.49
CA GLU A 134 -13.89 16.80 -12.30
C GLU A 134 -13.37 17.91 -13.23
N LYS A 135 -12.05 17.98 -13.46
CA LYS A 135 -11.49 18.97 -14.39
C LYS A 135 -11.88 18.56 -15.80
N THR A 136 -12.97 19.16 -16.30
CA THR A 136 -13.23 19.22 -17.73
C THR A 136 -11.97 19.78 -18.39
N ILE A 137 -11.13 18.91 -18.94
CA ILE A 137 -9.93 19.38 -19.63
C ILE A 137 -10.43 20.07 -20.88
N GLN A 138 -10.52 21.40 -20.79
CA GLN A 138 -10.89 22.23 -21.92
C GLN A 138 -9.79 22.07 -22.96
N ASN A 139 -10.14 21.29 -23.99
CA ASN A 139 -9.53 20.88 -25.26
C ASN A 139 -8.33 21.65 -25.85
N LYS A 140 -7.85 22.76 -25.27
CA LYS A 140 -6.84 23.65 -25.87
C LYS A 140 -5.44 23.52 -25.28
N ASN A 141 -5.24 22.80 -24.16
CA ASN A 141 -3.94 22.77 -23.45
C ASN A 141 -3.40 21.37 -23.10
N ILE A 142 -3.92 20.28 -23.69
CA ILE A 142 -3.31 18.96 -23.53
C ILE A 142 -2.04 18.91 -24.38
N THR A 143 -0.90 19.01 -23.71
CA THR A 143 0.43 18.97 -24.32
C THR A 143 1.20 17.75 -23.81
N SER A 144 2.32 17.42 -24.47
CA SER A 144 3.23 16.39 -23.96
C SER A 144 3.70 16.68 -22.53
N ASN A 145 3.92 17.97 -22.19
CA ASN A 145 4.28 18.36 -20.82
C ASN A 145 3.17 18.04 -19.82
N TYR A 146 1.92 18.34 -20.17
CA TYR A 146 0.77 17.98 -19.34
C TYR A 146 0.68 16.47 -19.12
N TYR A 147 0.86 15.67 -20.19
CA TYR A 147 0.87 14.20 -20.08
C TYR A 147 1.96 13.71 -19.12
N PHE A 148 3.21 14.17 -19.26
CA PHE A 148 4.29 13.73 -18.37
C PHE A 148 4.08 14.16 -16.92
N GLU A 149 3.52 15.36 -16.68
CA GLU A 149 3.15 15.79 -15.34
C GLU A 149 2.05 14.92 -14.73
N LEU A 150 1.02 14.60 -15.52
CA LEU A 150 -0.09 13.77 -15.10
C LEU A 150 0.37 12.35 -14.79
N GLN A 151 1.18 11.75 -15.68
CA GLN A 151 1.81 10.45 -15.48
C GLN A 151 2.57 10.42 -14.16
N ARG A 152 3.47 11.39 -13.94
CA ARG A 152 4.27 11.48 -12.72
C ARG A 152 3.38 11.59 -11.48
N LYS A 153 2.34 12.42 -11.51
CA LYS A 153 1.45 12.62 -10.37
C LYS A 153 0.64 11.36 -10.06
N LEU A 154 0.05 10.73 -11.06
CA LEU A 154 -0.85 9.58 -10.85
C LEU A 154 -0.11 8.29 -10.49
N THR A 155 1.15 8.08 -10.91
CA THR A 155 1.89 6.86 -10.56
C THR A 155 2.69 6.99 -9.27
N SER A 156 3.20 8.19 -8.96
CA SER A 156 4.12 8.43 -7.84
C SER A 156 3.60 7.94 -6.48
N PRO A 157 2.32 8.09 -6.10
CA PRO A 157 1.83 7.59 -4.81
C PRO A 157 2.01 6.09 -4.62
N ILE A 158 1.64 5.27 -5.62
CA ILE A 158 1.80 3.82 -5.56
C ILE A 158 3.27 3.41 -5.68
N GLU A 159 4.03 4.07 -6.57
CA GLU A 159 5.47 3.81 -6.73
C GLU A 159 6.24 4.10 -5.45
N SER A 160 5.86 5.15 -4.71
CA SER A 160 6.47 5.50 -3.43
C SER A 160 6.25 4.41 -2.37
N ILE A 161 5.03 3.88 -2.26
CA ILE A 161 4.70 2.80 -1.31
C ILE A 161 5.43 1.52 -1.71
N ASN A 162 5.36 1.14 -2.98
CA ASN A 162 5.98 -0.08 -3.49
C ASN A 162 7.52 -0.03 -3.36
N GLY A 163 8.12 1.11 -3.70
CA GLY A 163 9.56 1.34 -3.55
C GLY A 163 10.00 1.17 -2.10
N TYR A 164 9.23 1.69 -1.14
CA TYR A 164 9.51 1.48 0.27
C TYR A 164 9.50 -0.02 0.65
N ILE A 165 8.48 -0.77 0.24
CA ILE A 165 8.36 -2.20 0.54
C ILE A 165 9.55 -2.96 -0.06
N MET A 166 9.85 -2.74 -1.34
CA MET A 166 10.95 -3.42 -2.05
C MET A 166 12.33 -3.11 -1.45
N LEU A 167 12.58 -1.87 -1.00
CA LEU A 167 13.83 -1.53 -0.31
C LEU A 167 14.03 -2.31 1.00
N ASN A 168 12.94 -2.70 1.67
CA ASN A 168 13.01 -3.53 2.87
C ASN A 168 13.18 -5.02 2.55
N GLU A 169 12.78 -5.48 1.36
CA GLU A 169 13.07 -6.84 0.87
C GLU A 169 14.56 -7.07 0.58
N LEU A 170 15.23 -6.05 0.06
CA LEU A 170 16.65 -6.11 -0.34
C LEU A 170 17.63 -6.09 0.84
N LYS A 171 17.16 -5.71 2.05
CA LYS A 171 17.98 -5.63 3.28
C LYS A 171 17.92 -6.92 4.13
N LYS A 172 17.72 -8.07 3.50
CA LYS A 172 17.81 -9.41 4.13
C LYS A 172 19.25 -9.83 4.33
#